data_AF-A0A2J0KK10-F1
#
_entry.id   AF-A0A2J0KK10-F1
#
_cell.length_a   1.000
_cell.length_b   1.000
_cell.length_c   1.000
_cell.angle_alpha   90.00
_cell.angle_beta   90.00
_cell.angle_gamma   90.00
#
_symmetry.space_group_name_H-M   'P 1'
#
loop_
_entity.id
_entity.type
_entity.pdbx_description
1 polymer ?
#
loop_
_entity_poly.entity_id
_entity_poly.type
_entity_poly.pdbx_seq_one_letter_code
_entity_poly.pdbx_strand_id
1 'polypeptide(L)'
;MNSFKELAYQILKEAGKPLHSKEITKIALDRGWLKTAGKTPEYTMNAQLIVDINSKKEGSRFIKTAPSTFDINKNIVVKVDALKIKVGAGDVEIKKDKVWKISKDVSTKQKGDIAEARIAELIILYDDTTLSCYKPISDDEGIDLIVKEKGSLKTMYIQIKSRFGNSPDEIFTATTKASGVVDNYSMATIFCYFDTEEGDVWDYLWFVPAPDFVRLANKISNDGKPMYGFVAGRKRKESNKWDQFLIDKRDLANTIISQMKRI
;
A
#
# COMPACT_ATOMS: atom_id res chain seq x y z
N MET A 1 1.40 3.20 19.01
CA MET A 1 0.17 3.45 19.78
C MET A 1 -0.90 2.58 19.16
N ASN A 2 -1.51 1.68 19.93
CA ASN A 2 -2.45 0.71 19.36
C ASN A 2 -3.73 1.41 18.90
N SER A 3 -4.24 1.04 17.72
CA SER A 3 -5.50 1.61 17.23
C SER A 3 -6.69 1.08 18.05
N PHE A 4 -7.79 1.85 18.13
CA PHE A 4 -9.02 1.43 18.81
C PHE A 4 -9.51 0.05 18.36
N LYS A 5 -9.34 -0.27 17.07
CA LYS A 5 -9.77 -1.54 16.47
C LYS A 5 -8.91 -2.72 16.95
N GLU A 6 -7.59 -2.55 17.04
CA GLU A 6 -6.73 -3.63 17.54
C GLU A 6 -7.00 -3.93 19.02
N LEU A 7 -7.21 -2.88 19.82
CA LEU A 7 -7.55 -3.04 21.24
C LEU A 7 -8.91 -3.73 21.42
N ALA A 8 -9.92 -3.31 20.65
CA ALA A 8 -11.23 -3.94 20.68
C ALA A 8 -11.17 -5.42 20.29
N TYR A 9 -10.39 -5.77 19.27
CA TYR A 9 -10.22 -7.16 18.84
C TYR A 9 -9.58 -8.01 19.94
N GLN A 10 -8.51 -7.52 20.56
CA GLN A 10 -7.86 -8.24 21.64
C GLN A 10 -8.77 -8.43 22.85
N ILE A 11 -9.50 -7.38 23.25
CA ILE A 11 -10.40 -7.42 24.42
C ILE A 11 -11.57 -8.37 24.18
N LEU A 12 -12.22 -8.30 23.02
CA LEU A 12 -13.33 -9.21 22.68
C LEU A 12 -12.85 -10.67 22.58
N LYS A 13 -11.61 -10.88 22.11
CA LYS A 13 -11.02 -12.22 21.99
C LYS A 13 -10.76 -12.84 23.36
N GLU A 14 -10.20 -12.06 24.28
CA GLU A 14 -9.95 -12.50 25.65
C GLU A 14 -11.26 -12.67 26.43
N ALA A 15 -12.25 -11.81 26.21
CA ALA A 15 -13.53 -11.89 26.90
C ALA A 15 -14.37 -13.09 26.45
N GLY A 16 -14.23 -13.54 25.19
CA GLY A 16 -14.95 -14.68 24.63
C GLY A 16 -16.47 -14.51 24.58
N LYS A 17 -16.95 -13.27 24.77
CA LYS A 17 -18.37 -12.91 24.80
C LYS A 17 -18.57 -11.51 24.22
N PRO A 18 -19.79 -11.19 23.74
CA PRO A 18 -20.09 -9.83 23.30
C PRO A 18 -19.92 -8.81 24.42
N LEU A 19 -19.35 -7.65 24.10
CA LEU A 19 -19.16 -6.53 25.04
C LEU A 19 -19.67 -5.23 24.45
N HIS A 20 -20.18 -4.36 25.32
CA HIS A 20 -20.59 -3.01 24.93
C HIS A 20 -19.36 -2.12 24.69
N SER A 21 -19.43 -1.16 23.77
CA SER A 21 -18.31 -0.27 23.43
C SER A 21 -17.72 0.45 24.65
N LYS A 22 -18.58 0.86 25.60
CA LYS A 22 -18.20 1.40 26.91
C LYS A 22 -17.32 0.45 27.72
N GLU A 23 -17.67 -0.83 27.76
CA GLU A 23 -16.90 -1.86 28.50
C GLU A 23 -15.56 -2.11 27.82
N ILE A 24 -15.54 -2.20 26.49
CA ILE A 24 -14.31 -2.36 25.70
C ILE A 24 -13.38 -1.17 25.96
N THR A 25 -13.89 0.06 25.90
CA THR A 25 -13.11 1.27 26.18
C THR A 25 -12.62 1.31 27.61
N LYS A 26 -13.46 0.94 28.59
CA LYS A 26 -13.08 0.90 30.01
C LYS A 26 -11.92 -0.07 30.22
N ILE A 27 -12.02 -1.30 29.72
CA ILE A 27 -10.96 -2.31 29.81
C ILE A 27 -9.66 -1.80 29.17
N ALA A 28 -9.76 -1.11 28.03
CA ALA A 28 -8.59 -0.56 27.35
C ALA A 28 -7.90 0.58 28.13
N LEU A 29 -8.68 1.41 28.84
CA LEU A 29 -8.17 2.47 29.72
C LEU A 29 -7.57 1.88 31.01
N ASP A 30 -8.27 0.95 31.66
CA ASP A 30 -7.84 0.30 32.91
C ASP A 30 -6.52 -0.45 32.73
N ARG A 31 -6.29 -1.03 31.54
CA ARG A 31 -5.04 -1.72 31.19
C ARG A 31 -3.93 -0.77 30.69
N GLY A 32 -4.20 0.54 30.62
CA GLY A 32 -3.27 1.54 30.09
C GLY A 32 -2.96 1.41 28.60
N TRP A 33 -3.73 0.60 27.87
CA TRP A 33 -3.54 0.33 26.44
C TRP A 33 -4.05 1.46 25.57
N LEU A 34 -5.08 2.16 26.05
CA LEU A 34 -5.67 3.31 25.42
C LEU A 34 -5.29 4.57 26.20
N LYS A 35 -4.72 5.56 25.51
CA LYS A 35 -4.49 6.91 26.03
C LYS A 35 -5.30 7.88 25.18
N THR A 36 -6.18 8.68 25.80
CA THR A 36 -7.04 9.61 25.06
C THR A 36 -7.09 10.97 25.73
N ALA A 37 -7.01 12.04 24.94
CA ALA A 37 -7.26 13.41 25.38
C ALA A 37 -8.75 13.82 25.26
N GLY A 38 -9.57 12.98 24.63
CA GLY A 38 -11.00 13.24 24.39
C GLY A 38 -11.88 12.90 25.59
N LYS A 39 -12.99 13.61 25.73
CA LYS A 39 -13.92 13.45 26.88
C LYS A 39 -14.76 12.16 26.84
N THR A 40 -14.92 11.56 25.65
CA THR A 40 -15.86 10.44 25.45
C THR A 40 -15.32 9.35 24.49
N PRO A 41 -14.22 8.66 24.85
CA PRO A 41 -13.57 7.66 24.01
C PRO A 41 -14.44 6.43 23.66
N GLU A 42 -15.51 6.16 24.41
CA GLU A 42 -16.50 5.13 24.12
C GLU A 42 -17.32 5.38 22.85
N TYR A 43 -17.57 6.64 22.48
CA TYR A 43 -18.24 6.97 21.22
C TYR A 43 -17.29 6.76 20.04
N THR A 44 -16.01 7.11 20.20
CA THR A 44 -14.98 6.83 19.18
C THR A 44 -14.80 5.34 18.98
N MET A 45 -14.75 4.55 20.06
CA MET A 45 -14.69 3.08 19.98
C MET A 45 -15.89 2.52 19.20
N ASN A 46 -17.10 2.93 19.55
CA ASN A 46 -18.32 2.51 18.86
C ASN A 46 -18.29 2.89 17.37
N ALA A 47 -17.95 4.13 17.04
CA ALA A 47 -17.89 4.62 15.67
C ALA A 47 -16.87 3.85 14.83
N GLN A 48 -15.67 3.58 15.37
CA GLN A 48 -14.62 2.84 14.68
C GLN A 48 -15.02 1.39 14.37
N LEU A 49 -15.71 0.72 15.31
CA LEU A 49 -16.20 -0.64 15.10
C LEU A 49 -17.36 -0.68 14.09
N ILE A 50 -18.31 0.26 14.17
CA ILE A 50 -19.40 0.36 13.18
C ILE A 50 -18.85 0.63 11.78
N VAL A 51 -17.90 1.55 11.64
CA VAL A 51 -17.27 1.84 10.34
C VAL A 51 -16.54 0.62 9.79
N ASP A 52 -15.82 -0.13 10.62
CA ASP A 52 -15.14 -1.36 10.18
C ASP A 52 -16.16 -2.42 9.70
N ILE A 53 -17.22 -2.64 10.47
CA ILE A 53 -18.29 -3.58 10.11
C ILE A 53 -18.98 -3.16 8.82
N ASN A 54 -19.34 -1.89 8.66
CA ASN A 54 -20.05 -1.41 7.46
C ASN A 54 -19.16 -1.43 6.22
N SER A 55 -17.87 -1.08 6.36
CA SER A 55 -16.93 -1.02 5.24
C SER A 55 -16.52 -2.41 4.76
N LYS A 56 -16.33 -3.37 5.68
CA LYS A 56 -15.84 -4.72 5.34
C LYS A 56 -16.93 -5.78 5.28
N LYS A 57 -18.14 -5.47 5.76
CA LYS A 57 -19.29 -6.40 5.82
C LYS A 57 -18.87 -7.76 6.42
N GLU A 58 -19.06 -8.85 5.70
CA GLU A 58 -18.71 -10.21 6.11
C GLU A 58 -17.20 -10.41 6.36
N GLY A 59 -16.35 -9.53 5.82
CA GLY A 59 -14.91 -9.50 6.02
C GLY A 59 -14.44 -8.79 7.30
N SER A 60 -15.35 -8.16 8.07
CA SER A 60 -14.97 -7.53 9.33
C SER A 60 -14.63 -8.57 10.39
N ARG A 61 -13.62 -8.28 11.20
CA ARG A 61 -13.28 -9.08 12.39
C ARG A 61 -14.32 -8.97 13.50
N PHE A 62 -15.26 -8.02 13.38
CA PHE A 62 -16.29 -7.74 14.36
C PHE A 62 -17.66 -8.04 13.79
N ILE A 63 -18.59 -8.38 14.68
CA ILE A 63 -20.03 -8.39 14.40
C ILE A 63 -20.73 -7.52 15.44
N LYS A 64 -21.82 -6.90 15.05
CA LYS A 64 -22.69 -6.17 15.97
C LYS A 64 -23.82 -7.10 16.42
N THR A 65 -23.88 -7.37 17.71
CA THR A 65 -24.87 -8.30 18.31
C THR A 65 -26.05 -7.57 18.94
N ALA A 66 -25.86 -6.30 19.35
CA ALA A 66 -26.90 -5.43 19.91
C ALA A 66 -26.52 -3.94 19.70
N PRO A 67 -27.36 -2.97 20.10
CA PRO A 67 -26.97 -1.56 20.14
C PRO A 67 -25.64 -1.37 20.88
N SER A 68 -24.66 -0.80 20.17
CA SER A 68 -23.30 -0.54 20.67
C SER A 68 -22.60 -1.76 21.31
N THR A 69 -23.02 -2.98 20.98
CA THR A 69 -22.49 -4.23 21.52
C THR A 69 -21.91 -5.06 20.40
N PHE A 70 -20.68 -5.51 20.59
CA PHE A 70 -19.86 -6.13 19.56
C PHE A 70 -19.32 -7.47 20.04
N ASP A 71 -19.16 -8.39 19.11
CA ASP A 71 -18.49 -9.68 19.31
C ASP A 71 -17.50 -9.92 18.16
N ILE A 72 -16.67 -10.94 18.28
CA ILE A 72 -15.80 -11.36 17.19
C ILE A 72 -16.60 -12.10 16.12
N ASN A 73 -16.33 -11.77 14.86
CA ASN A 73 -16.85 -12.51 13.73
C ASN A 73 -16.24 -13.93 13.69
N LYS A 74 -16.98 -14.91 14.23
CA LYS A 74 -16.54 -16.31 14.28
C LYS A 74 -16.32 -16.90 12.89
N ASN A 75 -16.95 -16.39 11.82
CA ASN A 75 -16.70 -16.89 10.46
C ASN A 75 -15.31 -16.51 9.94
N ILE A 76 -14.78 -15.36 10.39
CA ILE A 76 -13.41 -14.94 10.10
C ILE A 76 -12.43 -15.69 11.00
N VAL A 77 -12.75 -15.87 12.29
CA VAL A 77 -11.93 -16.69 13.20
C VAL A 77 -11.85 -18.14 12.71
N VAL A 78 -12.96 -18.72 12.26
CA VAL A 78 -13.02 -20.08 11.70
C VAL A 78 -12.36 -20.15 10.33
N LYS A 79 -12.34 -19.10 9.49
CA LYS A 79 -11.50 -19.11 8.28
C LYS A 79 -10.01 -19.05 8.62
N VAL A 80 -9.62 -18.20 9.57
CA VAL A 80 -8.25 -18.06 10.05
C VAL A 80 -7.79 -19.32 10.80
N ASP A 81 -8.68 -19.99 11.53
CA ASP A 81 -8.41 -21.22 12.27
C ASP A 81 -8.59 -22.47 11.40
N ALA A 82 -9.45 -22.49 10.38
CA ALA A 82 -9.53 -23.56 9.38
C ALA A 82 -8.34 -23.53 8.42
N LEU A 83 -7.78 -22.35 8.15
CA LEU A 83 -6.46 -22.20 7.52
C LEU A 83 -5.33 -22.78 8.42
N LYS A 84 -5.49 -22.76 9.75
CA LYS A 84 -4.58 -23.46 10.69
C LYS A 84 -4.84 -24.97 10.77
N ILE A 85 -6.09 -25.42 10.67
CA ILE A 85 -6.48 -26.85 10.79
C ILE A 85 -6.05 -27.69 9.59
N LYS A 86 -5.88 -27.11 8.39
CA LYS A 86 -5.33 -27.83 7.22
C LYS A 86 -3.82 -28.12 7.32
N VAL A 87 -3.14 -27.62 8.35
CA VAL A 87 -1.75 -27.96 8.68
C VAL A 87 -1.80 -29.02 9.79
N GLY A 88 -2.18 -30.24 9.43
CA GLY A 88 -2.43 -31.32 10.37
C GLY A 88 -1.18 -31.99 10.94
N ALA A 89 -1.27 -32.30 12.24
CA ALA A 89 -0.57 -33.35 13.00
C ALA A 89 0.97 -33.30 13.07
N GLY A 90 1.46 -32.61 14.10
CA GLY A 90 2.81 -32.78 14.64
C GLY A 90 3.04 -31.70 15.70
N ASP A 91 3.49 -32.08 16.89
CA ASP A 91 3.85 -31.15 17.96
C ASP A 91 4.94 -30.19 17.46
N VAL A 92 4.55 -28.98 17.04
CA VAL A 92 5.46 -27.92 16.65
C VAL A 92 5.36 -26.82 17.69
N GLU A 93 6.43 -26.64 18.47
CA GLU A 93 6.65 -25.44 19.26
C GLU A 93 6.35 -24.20 18.42
N ILE A 94 5.38 -23.40 18.86
CA ILE A 94 5.05 -22.12 18.22
C ILE A 94 6.22 -21.17 18.47
N LYS A 95 7.24 -21.23 17.60
CA LYS A 95 8.15 -20.12 17.38
C LYS A 95 7.28 -18.94 16.97
N LYS A 96 7.21 -17.91 17.82
CA LYS A 96 6.62 -16.61 17.46
C LYS A 96 6.98 -16.30 16.01
N ASP A 97 5.98 -16.06 15.16
CA ASP A 97 6.21 -15.64 13.78
C ASP A 97 7.29 -14.57 13.79
N LYS A 98 8.37 -14.85 13.09
CA LYS A 98 9.54 -13.98 13.06
C LYS A 98 9.06 -12.68 12.42
N VAL A 99 8.83 -11.64 13.22
CA VAL A 99 8.49 -10.31 12.71
C VAL A 99 9.71 -9.83 11.93
N TRP A 100 9.65 -9.98 10.61
CA TRP A 100 10.68 -9.51 9.71
C TRP A 100 10.62 -7.99 9.72
N LYS A 101 11.63 -7.38 10.34
CA LYS A 101 11.81 -5.93 10.29
C LYS A 101 12.86 -5.65 9.25
N ILE A 102 12.56 -4.77 8.29
CA ILE A 102 13.58 -4.23 7.40
C ILE A 102 14.70 -3.64 8.26
N SER A 103 15.95 -3.91 7.87
CA SER A 103 17.10 -3.31 8.54
C SER A 103 16.98 -1.79 8.54
N LYS A 104 17.23 -1.17 9.69
CA LYS A 104 17.23 0.30 9.80
C LYS A 104 18.35 0.94 8.98
N ASP A 105 19.35 0.15 8.60
CA ASP A 105 20.55 0.60 7.90
C ASP A 105 20.38 0.60 6.37
N VAL A 106 19.22 0.20 5.85
CA VAL A 106 18.94 0.31 4.41
C VAL A 106 18.82 1.79 4.02
N SER A 107 19.80 2.28 3.27
CA SER A 107 19.86 3.66 2.79
C SER A 107 18.73 3.99 1.81
N THR A 108 18.46 5.29 1.60
CA THR A 108 17.48 5.76 0.61
C THR A 108 17.78 5.27 -0.80
N LYS A 109 19.07 5.21 -1.19
CA LYS A 109 19.49 4.68 -2.49
C LYS A 109 19.15 3.20 -2.63
N GLN A 110 19.51 2.39 -1.64
CA GLN A 110 19.19 0.95 -1.64
C GLN A 110 17.67 0.70 -1.68
N LYS A 111 16.86 1.53 -1.02
CA LYS A 111 15.39 1.46 -1.11
C LYS A 111 14.88 1.74 -2.53
N GLY A 112 15.47 2.71 -3.21
CA GLY A 112 15.22 2.98 -4.64
C GLY A 112 15.55 1.74 -5.47
N ASP A 113 16.79 1.25 -5.37
CA ASP A 113 17.27 0.08 -6.11
C ASP A 113 16.37 -1.16 -5.91
N ILE A 114 15.91 -1.40 -4.67
CA ILE A 114 14.98 -2.49 -4.36
C ILE A 114 13.64 -2.30 -5.06
N ALA A 115 13.06 -1.10 -5.01
CA ALA A 115 11.78 -0.83 -5.64
C ALA A 115 11.87 -0.95 -7.18
N GLU A 116 12.95 -0.45 -7.77
CA GLU A 116 13.22 -0.58 -9.21
C GLU A 116 13.32 -2.04 -9.63
N ALA A 117 14.08 -2.85 -8.89
CA ALA A 117 14.21 -4.28 -9.13
C ALA A 117 12.84 -4.98 -9.04
N ARG A 118 12.03 -4.67 -8.02
CA ARG A 118 10.69 -5.25 -7.87
C ARG A 118 9.74 -4.86 -8.99
N ILE A 119 9.78 -3.62 -9.45
CA ILE A 119 8.97 -3.19 -10.59
C ILE A 119 9.40 -3.93 -11.85
N ALA A 120 10.71 -4.07 -12.11
CA ALA A 120 11.20 -4.86 -13.24
C ALA A 120 10.76 -6.33 -13.16
N GLU A 121 10.84 -6.94 -11.98
CA GLU A 121 10.34 -8.30 -11.72
C GLU A 121 8.85 -8.41 -12.00
N LEU A 122 8.02 -7.48 -11.50
CA LEU A 122 6.57 -7.48 -11.74
C LEU A 122 6.23 -7.36 -13.23
N ILE A 123 6.95 -6.50 -13.96
CA ILE A 123 6.76 -6.34 -15.41
C ILE A 123 7.07 -7.66 -16.11
N ILE A 124 8.17 -8.33 -15.78
CA ILE A 124 8.57 -9.58 -16.42
C ILE A 124 7.64 -10.74 -16.00
N LEU A 125 7.23 -10.78 -14.74
CA LEU A 125 6.44 -11.88 -14.17
C LEU A 125 5.02 -11.93 -14.72
N TYR A 126 4.40 -10.77 -14.96
CA TYR A 126 3.03 -10.63 -15.46
C TYR A 126 2.98 -10.22 -16.94
N ASP A 127 4.12 -10.27 -17.64
CA ASP A 127 4.17 -10.11 -19.09
C ASP A 127 3.78 -11.41 -19.79
N ASP A 128 2.82 -11.29 -20.70
CA ASP A 128 2.31 -12.42 -21.48
C ASP A 128 3.13 -12.71 -22.75
N THR A 129 4.31 -12.11 -22.98
CA THR A 129 5.53 -12.74 -23.60
C THR A 129 6.56 -11.77 -24.24
N THR A 130 6.35 -10.46 -24.25
CA THR A 130 7.08 -9.57 -25.18
C THR A 130 7.90 -8.45 -24.56
N LEU A 131 7.93 -8.25 -23.25
CA LEU A 131 8.71 -7.16 -22.63
C LEU A 131 10.11 -7.62 -22.19
N SER A 132 11.07 -6.70 -22.32
CA SER A 132 12.41 -6.80 -21.76
C SER A 132 12.71 -5.56 -20.94
N CYS A 133 13.24 -5.73 -19.72
CA CYS A 133 13.64 -4.64 -18.86
C CYS A 133 15.16 -4.47 -18.85
N TYR A 134 15.63 -3.22 -18.94
CA TYR A 134 17.04 -2.84 -18.90
C TYR A 134 17.24 -1.71 -17.89
N LYS A 135 18.27 -1.81 -17.05
CA LYS A 135 18.68 -0.74 -16.14
C LYS A 135 19.83 0.04 -16.78
N PRO A 136 19.74 1.38 -16.89
CA PRO A 136 20.85 2.17 -17.45
C PRO A 136 22.07 2.15 -16.52
N ILE A 137 23.26 2.23 -17.11
CA ILE A 137 24.54 2.23 -16.36
C ILE A 137 24.79 3.60 -15.71
N SER A 138 24.39 4.68 -16.39
CA SER A 138 24.41 6.05 -15.89
C SER A 138 22.97 6.55 -15.74
N ASP A 139 22.66 7.16 -14.61
CA ASP A 139 21.35 7.78 -14.31
C ASP A 139 21.51 9.27 -14.02
N ASP A 140 21.80 10.03 -15.06
CA ASP A 140 21.81 11.49 -15.07
C ASP A 140 20.51 12.08 -15.67
N GLU A 141 19.73 11.24 -16.37
CA GLU A 141 18.48 11.63 -17.04
C GLU A 141 17.22 11.39 -16.19
N GLY A 142 17.34 10.70 -15.05
CA GLY A 142 16.20 10.35 -14.20
C GLY A 142 15.40 9.17 -14.74
N ILE A 143 16.07 8.27 -15.47
CA ILE A 143 15.49 7.06 -16.05
C ILE A 143 15.98 5.90 -15.20
N ASP A 144 15.07 5.28 -14.46
CA ASP A 144 15.42 4.18 -13.56
C ASP A 144 15.30 2.81 -14.28
N LEU A 145 14.39 2.70 -15.25
CA LEU A 145 14.15 1.47 -16.00
C LEU A 145 13.78 1.77 -17.47
N ILE A 146 14.34 1.00 -18.39
CA ILE A 146 13.98 1.02 -19.81
C ILE A 146 13.26 -0.29 -20.11
N VAL A 147 12.02 -0.20 -20.59
CA VAL A 147 11.19 -1.35 -20.94
C VAL A 147 10.98 -1.35 -22.44
N LYS A 148 11.39 -2.43 -23.09
CA LYS A 148 11.33 -2.55 -24.55
C LYS A 148 10.47 -3.74 -24.96
N GLU A 149 9.64 -3.54 -25.98
CA GLU A 149 8.94 -4.63 -26.64
C GLU A 149 9.90 -5.40 -27.57
N LYS A 150 9.91 -6.74 -27.43
CA LYS A 150 10.68 -7.66 -28.26
C LYS A 150 10.13 -7.66 -29.68
N GLY A 151 11.02 -7.66 -30.66
CA GLY A 151 10.63 -7.63 -32.07
C GLY A 151 10.20 -6.26 -32.62
N SER A 152 10.06 -5.23 -31.78
CA SER A 152 9.81 -3.85 -32.22
C SER A 152 10.85 -2.88 -31.65
N LEU A 153 10.77 -1.59 -32.03
CA LEU A 153 11.56 -0.52 -31.44
C LEU A 153 10.80 0.24 -30.34
N LYS A 154 9.57 -0.19 -30.00
CA LYS A 154 8.76 0.47 -28.99
C LYS A 154 9.42 0.32 -27.63
N THR A 155 9.70 1.47 -27.02
CA THR A 155 10.51 1.58 -25.81
C THR A 155 9.87 2.58 -24.88
N MET A 156 9.72 2.19 -23.62
CA MET A 156 9.25 3.01 -22.52
C MET A 156 10.42 3.32 -21.60
N TYR A 157 10.63 4.59 -21.32
CA TYR A 157 11.57 5.12 -20.34
C TYR A 157 10.79 5.40 -19.06
N ILE A 158 11.15 4.71 -17.98
CA ILE A 158 10.36 4.71 -16.75
C ILE A 158 11.21 5.29 -15.62
N GLN A 159 10.66 6.31 -14.99
CA GLN A 159 11.13 6.78 -13.70
C GLN A 159 10.30 6.13 -12.58
N ILE A 160 10.94 5.72 -11.49
CA ILE A 160 10.34 5.01 -10.37
C ILE A 160 10.54 5.85 -9.11
N LYS A 161 9.45 6.10 -8.39
CA LYS A 161 9.46 6.79 -7.10
C LYS A 161 8.76 5.93 -6.08
N SER A 162 9.50 5.54 -5.05
CA SER A 162 9.01 4.65 -4.01
C SER A 162 8.92 5.33 -2.65
N ARG A 163 7.98 4.87 -1.82
CA ARG A 163 7.90 5.18 -0.39
C ARG A 163 7.83 3.88 0.38
N PHE A 164 8.59 3.78 1.46
CA PHE A 164 8.63 2.61 2.33
C PHE A 164 7.88 2.90 3.62
N GLY A 165 7.09 1.95 4.09
CA GLY A 165 6.55 1.98 5.45
C GLY A 165 5.59 0.84 5.76
N ASN A 166 4.89 0.99 6.88
CA ASN A 166 4.05 -0.06 7.49
C ASN A 166 2.55 0.29 7.46
N SER A 167 2.20 1.49 7.02
CA SER A 167 0.84 2.00 7.11
C SER A 167 0.31 2.20 5.70
N PRO A 168 -0.65 1.40 5.22
CA PRO A 168 -1.26 1.53 3.89
C PRO A 168 -2.20 2.74 3.71
N ASP A 169 -2.53 3.47 4.78
CA ASP A 169 -3.53 4.55 4.76
C ASP A 169 -2.95 5.97 4.60
N GLU A 170 -1.63 6.14 4.73
CA GLU A 170 -0.97 7.45 4.55
C GLU A 170 -1.02 7.95 3.09
N ILE A 171 -1.05 9.28 2.95
CA ILE A 171 -0.93 9.98 1.67
C ILE A 171 0.45 9.71 1.09
N PHE A 172 0.50 9.30 -0.18
CA PHE A 172 1.73 9.15 -0.91
C PHE A 172 2.18 10.51 -1.42
N THR A 173 3.43 10.88 -1.16
CA THR A 173 4.05 12.09 -1.70
C THR A 173 5.41 11.80 -2.32
N ALA A 174 5.67 12.40 -3.47
CA ALA A 174 6.96 12.34 -4.15
C ALA A 174 7.21 13.64 -4.92
N THR A 175 8.49 13.93 -5.16
CA THR A 175 8.91 15.05 -6.00
C THR A 175 9.91 14.57 -7.03
N THR A 176 9.80 15.11 -8.24
CA THR A 176 10.68 14.79 -9.37
C THR A 176 11.19 16.09 -9.98
N LYS A 177 12.47 16.14 -10.35
CA LYS A 177 13.03 17.30 -11.06
C LYS A 177 12.33 17.45 -12.41
N ALA A 178 11.84 18.64 -12.74
CA ALA A 178 11.16 18.84 -14.02
C ALA A 178 12.09 18.57 -15.22
N SER A 179 13.39 18.82 -15.06
CA SER A 179 14.40 18.53 -16.09
C SER A 179 14.57 17.03 -16.41
N GLY A 180 14.15 16.15 -15.50
CA GLY A 180 14.22 14.69 -15.68
C GLY A 180 12.89 14.08 -16.11
N VAL A 181 11.90 14.89 -16.54
CA VAL A 181 10.62 14.41 -17.07
C VAL A 181 10.43 14.99 -18.46
N VAL A 182 10.74 14.19 -19.47
CA VAL A 182 10.53 14.54 -20.88
C VAL A 182 9.05 14.37 -21.22
N ASP A 183 8.42 15.44 -21.71
CA ASP A 183 7.01 15.46 -22.11
C ASP A 183 6.79 14.66 -23.41
N ASN A 184 6.81 13.33 -23.30
CA ASN A 184 6.65 12.40 -24.41
C ASN A 184 5.96 11.10 -23.94
N TYR A 185 5.12 10.49 -24.79
CA TYR A 185 4.42 9.25 -24.44
C TYR A 185 5.30 8.01 -24.29
N SER A 186 6.57 8.09 -24.71
CA SER A 186 7.60 7.10 -24.45
C SER A 186 8.14 7.18 -23.02
N MET A 187 7.76 8.19 -22.24
CA MET A 187 8.18 8.33 -20.85
C MET A 187 6.98 8.18 -19.90
N ALA A 188 7.21 7.53 -18.77
CA ALA A 188 6.25 7.45 -17.68
C ALA A 188 6.94 7.50 -16.31
N THR A 189 6.16 7.84 -15.29
CA THR A 189 6.58 7.73 -13.90
C THR A 189 5.70 6.72 -13.18
N ILE A 190 6.34 5.77 -12.49
CA ILE A 190 5.69 4.83 -11.59
C ILE A 190 5.86 5.33 -10.16
N PHE A 191 4.74 5.48 -9.45
CA PHE A 191 4.73 5.75 -8.01
C PHE A 191 4.25 4.50 -7.29
N CYS A 192 5.09 3.93 -6.42
CA CYS A 192 4.77 2.70 -5.71
C CYS A 192 5.06 2.81 -4.21
N TYR A 193 4.22 2.16 -3.41
CA TYR A 193 4.49 2.01 -1.98
C TYR A 193 5.10 0.64 -1.73
N PHE A 194 6.19 0.58 -1.00
CA PHE A 194 6.80 -0.67 -0.55
C PHE A 194 6.33 -0.93 0.89
N ASP A 195 5.55 -1.99 1.06
CA ASP A 195 5.08 -2.45 2.35
C ASP A 195 6.20 -3.23 3.03
N THR A 196 6.69 -2.67 4.14
CA THR A 196 7.82 -3.25 4.86
C THR A 196 7.44 -4.42 5.76
N GLU A 197 6.15 -4.64 6.00
CA GLU A 197 5.66 -5.80 6.75
C GLU A 197 5.53 -7.01 5.83
N GLU A 198 5.03 -6.80 4.61
CA GLU A 198 4.95 -7.84 3.57
C GLU A 198 6.28 -8.05 2.82
N GLY A 199 7.17 -7.05 2.86
CA GLY A 199 8.45 -7.10 2.14
C GLY A 199 8.29 -6.99 0.62
N ASP A 200 7.20 -6.37 0.16
CA ASP A 200 6.86 -6.26 -1.26
C ASP A 200 6.22 -4.90 -1.60
N VAL A 201 6.10 -4.61 -2.90
CA VAL A 201 5.30 -3.50 -3.40
C VAL A 201 3.82 -3.75 -3.08
N TRP A 202 3.14 -2.72 -2.59
CA TRP A 202 1.72 -2.74 -2.29
C TRP A 202 0.89 -3.11 -3.52
N ASP A 203 -0.30 -3.68 -3.31
CA ASP A 203 -1.13 -4.25 -4.39
C ASP A 203 -1.48 -3.25 -5.49
N TYR A 204 -1.50 -1.96 -5.18
CA TYR A 204 -1.77 -0.90 -6.13
C TYR A 204 -0.60 0.07 -6.26
N LEU A 205 -0.38 0.52 -7.48
CA LEU A 205 0.63 1.53 -7.83
C LEU A 205 0.08 2.46 -8.91
N TRP A 206 0.69 3.63 -9.07
CA TRP A 206 0.33 4.55 -10.14
C TRP A 206 1.29 4.39 -11.31
N PHE A 207 0.74 4.19 -12.51
CA PHE A 207 1.47 4.32 -13.77
C PHE A 207 1.00 5.58 -14.48
N VAL A 208 1.86 6.61 -14.53
CA VAL A 208 1.49 7.94 -15.05
C VAL A 208 2.34 8.26 -16.27
N PRO A 209 1.78 8.33 -17.49
CA PRO A 209 2.49 8.83 -18.67
C PRO A 209 3.01 10.25 -18.44
N ALA A 210 4.20 10.57 -18.96
CA ALA A 210 4.85 11.85 -18.70
C ALA A 210 4.02 13.07 -19.13
N PRO A 211 3.31 13.09 -20.28
CA PRO A 211 2.45 14.22 -20.63
C PRO A 211 1.32 14.45 -19.63
N ASP A 212 0.76 13.39 -19.08
CA ASP A 212 -0.25 13.47 -18.02
C ASP A 212 0.36 13.94 -16.71
N PHE A 213 1.56 13.47 -16.37
CA PHE A 213 2.26 13.89 -15.16
C PHE A 213 2.64 15.37 -15.20
N VAL A 214 3.26 15.85 -16.29
CA VAL A 214 3.63 17.26 -16.51
C VAL A 214 2.42 18.19 -16.40
N ARG A 215 1.27 17.76 -16.94
CA ARG A 215 0.02 18.51 -16.93
C ARG A 215 -0.64 18.55 -15.55
N LEU A 216 -0.66 17.42 -14.83
CA LEU A 216 -1.44 17.26 -13.60
C LEU A 216 -0.63 17.51 -12.32
N ALA A 217 0.70 17.41 -12.36
CA ALA A 217 1.54 17.55 -11.17
C ALA A 217 1.48 18.94 -10.56
N ASN A 218 1.69 19.01 -9.25
CA ASN A 218 1.83 20.30 -8.58
C ASN A 218 3.19 20.89 -8.98
N LYS A 219 3.19 22.06 -9.60
CA LYS A 219 4.44 22.75 -9.96
C LYS A 219 4.99 23.46 -8.73
N ILE A 220 6.16 23.02 -8.28
CA ILE A 220 6.84 23.56 -7.10
C ILE A 220 8.30 23.90 -7.46
N SER A 221 8.99 24.59 -6.57
CA SER A 221 10.41 24.91 -6.74
C SER A 221 11.19 24.41 -5.53
N ASN A 222 12.40 23.90 -5.75
CA ASN A 222 13.35 23.55 -4.69
C ASN A 222 14.71 24.15 -5.04
N ASP A 223 15.24 25.04 -4.20
CA ASP A 223 16.46 25.80 -4.45
C ASP A 223 16.49 26.47 -5.84
N GLY A 224 15.36 27.06 -6.25
CA GLY A 224 15.21 27.72 -7.55
C GLY A 224 15.05 26.77 -8.74
N LYS A 225 15.15 25.44 -8.54
CA LYS A 225 14.97 24.44 -9.60
C LYS A 225 13.51 24.00 -9.68
N PRO A 226 12.91 23.94 -10.88
CA PRO A 226 11.53 23.50 -11.04
C PRO A 226 11.37 22.00 -10.75
N MET A 227 10.32 21.67 -10.01
CA MET A 227 9.99 20.31 -9.59
C MET A 227 8.52 20.02 -9.84
N TYR A 228 8.22 18.76 -10.13
CA TYR A 228 6.86 18.22 -10.15
C TYR A 228 6.58 17.47 -8.85
N GLY A 229 5.55 17.91 -8.13
CA GLY A 229 5.03 17.29 -6.93
C GLY A 229 3.88 16.34 -7.23
N PHE A 230 4.02 15.09 -6.80
CA PHE A 230 2.98 14.07 -6.82
C PHE A 230 2.43 13.89 -5.40
N VAL A 231 1.11 13.97 -5.24
CA VAL A 231 0.41 13.79 -3.96
C VAL A 231 -0.88 13.03 -4.22
N ALA A 232 -1.00 11.82 -3.70
CA ALA A 232 -2.17 10.97 -3.90
C ALA A 232 -2.54 10.17 -2.65
N GLY A 233 -3.83 10.01 -2.39
CA GLY A 233 -4.31 9.03 -1.42
C GLY A 233 -4.30 7.63 -2.03
N ARG A 234 -3.97 6.60 -1.25
CA ARG A 234 -3.87 5.21 -1.75
C ARG A 234 -5.18 4.48 -1.99
N LYS A 235 -6.29 5.00 -1.47
CA LYS A 235 -7.64 4.47 -1.77
C LYS A 235 -8.20 5.22 -2.97
N ARG A 236 -8.77 4.48 -3.94
CA ARG A 236 -9.62 5.11 -4.96
C ARG A 236 -10.73 5.88 -4.25
N LYS A 237 -10.70 7.19 -4.40
CA LYS A 237 -11.71 8.15 -4.01
C LYS A 237 -11.88 9.03 -5.23
N GLU A 238 -12.97 8.82 -5.97
CA GLU A 238 -13.27 9.41 -7.30
C GLU A 238 -12.98 10.93 -7.44
N SER A 239 -12.83 11.66 -6.33
CA SER A 239 -12.34 13.05 -6.27
C SER A 239 -10.84 13.28 -6.51
N ASN A 240 -9.98 12.24 -6.50
CA ASN A 240 -8.53 12.40 -6.65
C ASN A 240 -8.11 12.26 -8.12
N LYS A 241 -7.47 13.31 -8.67
CA LYS A 241 -7.01 13.37 -10.07
C LYS A 241 -6.08 12.23 -10.51
N TRP A 242 -5.45 11.55 -9.55
CA TRP A 242 -4.51 10.45 -9.81
C TRP A 242 -5.16 9.06 -9.88
N ASP A 243 -6.42 8.93 -9.48
CA ASP A 243 -7.08 7.62 -9.36
C ASP A 243 -7.22 6.88 -10.71
N GLN A 244 -7.33 7.64 -11.79
CA GLN A 244 -7.35 7.11 -13.16
C GLN A 244 -6.04 6.38 -13.55
N PHE A 245 -4.95 6.64 -12.84
CA PHE A 245 -3.64 6.01 -13.08
C PHE A 245 -3.31 4.93 -12.06
N LEU A 246 -4.15 4.74 -11.03
CA LEU A 246 -3.96 3.73 -10.00
C LEU A 246 -4.42 2.38 -10.55
N ILE A 247 -3.49 1.44 -10.67
CA ILE A 247 -3.72 0.09 -11.20
C ILE A 247 -3.29 -0.96 -10.18
N ASP A 248 -3.81 -2.18 -10.33
CA ASP A 248 -3.24 -3.33 -9.64
C ASP A 248 -1.82 -3.58 -10.16
N LYS A 249 -0.86 -3.89 -9.28
CA LYS A 249 0.55 -4.12 -9.66
C LYS A 249 0.71 -5.23 -10.70
N ARG A 250 -0.24 -6.17 -10.76
CA ARG A 250 -0.28 -7.28 -11.71
C ARG A 250 -0.69 -6.84 -13.12
N ASP A 251 -1.41 -5.72 -13.24
CA ASP A 251 -1.81 -5.15 -14.53
C ASP A 251 -0.72 -4.27 -15.16
N LEU A 252 0.44 -4.11 -14.50
CA LEU A 252 1.48 -3.17 -14.92
C LEU A 252 2.03 -3.49 -16.32
N ALA A 253 2.35 -4.75 -16.61
CA ALA A 253 2.88 -5.17 -17.91
C ALA A 253 1.90 -4.84 -19.04
N ASN A 254 0.63 -5.22 -18.88
CA ASN A 254 -0.43 -4.94 -19.84
C ASN A 254 -0.69 -3.43 -20.01
N THR A 255 -0.58 -2.66 -18.93
CA THR A 255 -0.70 -1.20 -18.97
C THR A 255 0.43 -0.57 -19.78
N ILE A 256 1.67 -1.03 -19.59
CA ILE A 256 2.84 -0.60 -20.37
C ILE A 256 2.66 -0.92 -21.85
N ILE A 257 2.24 -2.14 -22.19
CA ILE A 257 1.98 -2.56 -23.58
C ILE A 257 0.89 -1.66 -24.21
N SER A 258 -0.17 -1.37 -23.47
CA SER A 258 -1.23 -0.48 -23.94
C SER A 258 -0.70 0.94 -24.18
N GLN A 259 0.15 1.46 -23.29
CA GLN A 259 0.78 2.76 -23.46
C GLN A 259 1.71 2.80 -24.68
N MET A 260 2.46 1.73 -24.95
CA MET A 260 3.33 1.61 -26.12
C MET A 260 2.59 1.68 -27.46
N LYS A 261 1.26 1.51 -27.50
CA LYS A 261 0.46 1.75 -28.71
C LYS A 261 0.34 3.22 -29.09
N ARG A 262 0.74 4.14 -28.20
CA ARG A 262 0.70 5.60 -28.39
C ARG A 262 2.06 6.18 -28.78
N ILE A 263 3.07 5.32 -28.98
CA ILE A 263 4.45 5.65 -29.37
C ILE A 263 4.66 5.25 -30.82
#